data_AF-A0A932CAV7-F1
#
_entry.id   AF-A0A932CAV7-F1
#
_cell.length_a   1.000
_cell.length_b   1.000
_cell.length_c   1.000
_cell.angle_alpha   90.00
_cell.angle_beta   90.00
_cell.angle_gamma   90.00
#
_symmetry.space_group_name_H-M   'P 1'
#
loop_
_entity.id
_entity.type
_entity.pdbx_description
1 polymer ?
#
loop_
_entity_poly.entity_id
_entity_poly.type
_entity_poly.pdbx_seq_one_letter_code
_entity_poly.pdbx_strand_id
1 'polypeptide(L)'
;PKALEEVIEGYKKLVEKKTGSPFPQDGRRQLVMARDAVFRSWHNPRAVHYRRMNDISETLGTAVNVQTMVFGNLGETSGTGVGFTRNPATGEKEFYGEFLMNAQGEDVVAGIRTPVPIVQLKSILPDVYHQLRQTTERLERHYKDVQDFEFTIQEGKLYMLQTRNGKRTGKAAVEIAVAMVEEGLLTKREAVLRVEPAQLDQWLHPILDESKPVKVLAKGLPASPGAAVGQIVFTADEAAHQGKKKPVILVRAETVPDDIHGMEVAVGILTARGGMTSHAAVVARGMGKCCVAGCGEIQVNEKTRRMAVDGLVLREGDWISLDGSTGRVIQGKVPTMEPDPSSGVFAKFMGWADEFRKLGVRANADIPRDAAVARRYGAQGIGLCRTEHMFFAPDRIPHMQAMILA
;
A
#
# COMPACT_ATOMS: atom_id res chain seq x y z
N PRO A 1 42.42 -7.56 3.95
CA PRO A 1 42.84 -6.76 5.13
C PRO A 1 42.79 -7.60 6.40
N LYS A 2 43.84 -7.58 7.23
CA LYS A 2 43.98 -8.42 8.44
C LYS A 2 42.78 -8.32 9.40
N ALA A 3 42.19 -7.13 9.53
CA ALA A 3 40.99 -6.91 10.34
C ALA A 3 39.77 -7.74 9.88
N LEU A 4 39.58 -7.93 8.57
CA LEU A 4 38.47 -8.75 8.05
C LEU A 4 38.70 -10.24 8.31
N GLU A 5 39.96 -10.71 8.27
CA GLU A 5 40.31 -12.09 8.61
C GLU A 5 39.98 -12.40 10.08
N GLU A 6 40.29 -11.47 10.99
CA GLU A 6 39.95 -11.58 12.42
C GLU A 6 38.42 -11.64 12.65
N VAL A 7 37.66 -10.83 11.90
CA VAL A 7 36.19 -10.85 11.95
C VAL A 7 35.62 -12.18 11.45
N ILE A 8 36.14 -12.72 10.35
CA ILE A 8 35.73 -14.02 9.80
C ILE A 8 35.94 -15.14 10.83
N GLU A 9 37.09 -15.15 11.49
CA GLU A 9 37.36 -16.14 12.55
C GLU A 9 36.43 -15.96 13.76
N GLY A 10 36.11 -14.71 14.13
CA GLY A 10 35.09 -14.40 15.13
C GLY A 10 33.71 -14.97 14.76
N TYR A 11 33.29 -14.81 13.49
CA TYR A 11 32.00 -15.31 13.00
C TYR A 11 31.94 -16.84 12.98
N LYS A 12 33.01 -17.53 12.55
CA LYS A 12 33.09 -19.00 12.59
C LYS A 12 32.93 -19.52 14.02
N LYS A 13 33.64 -18.91 14.98
CA LYS A 13 33.51 -19.25 16.42
C LYS A 13 32.11 -18.99 16.95
N LEU A 14 31.46 -17.91 16.50
CA LEU A 14 30.08 -17.59 16.89
C LEU A 14 29.10 -18.65 16.38
N VAL A 15 29.24 -19.08 15.12
CA VAL A 15 28.41 -20.17 14.54
C VAL A 15 28.58 -21.44 15.35
N GLU A 16 29.81 -21.83 15.66
CA GLU A 16 30.09 -23.02 16.46
C GLU A 16 29.49 -22.93 17.86
N LYS A 17 29.65 -21.79 18.53
CA LYS A 17 29.05 -21.53 19.85
C LYS A 17 27.53 -21.60 19.85
N LYS A 18 26.87 -21.11 18.79
CA LYS A 18 25.40 -21.02 18.70
C LYS A 18 24.73 -22.30 18.21
N THR A 19 25.40 -23.06 17.35
CA THR A 19 24.84 -24.24 16.69
C THR A 19 25.40 -25.55 17.21
N GLY A 20 26.50 -25.52 17.97
CA GLY A 20 27.22 -26.71 18.43
C GLY A 20 28.03 -27.40 17.33
N SER A 21 28.20 -26.77 16.17
CA SER A 21 28.95 -27.34 15.04
C SER A 21 29.71 -26.25 14.27
N PRO A 22 30.93 -26.53 13.76
CA PRO A 22 31.69 -25.56 13.01
C PRO A 22 30.99 -25.20 11.68
N PHE A 23 31.29 -24.01 11.15
CA PHE A 23 30.76 -23.58 9.85
C PHE A 23 31.19 -24.56 8.74
N PRO A 24 30.24 -25.10 7.95
CA PRO A 24 30.55 -26.12 6.94
C PRO A 24 31.46 -25.55 5.86
N GLN A 25 32.60 -26.20 5.59
CA GLN A 25 33.53 -25.75 4.53
C GLN A 25 33.23 -26.37 3.16
N ASP A 26 32.50 -27.48 3.11
CA ASP A 26 32.08 -28.11 1.85
C ASP A 26 30.90 -27.34 1.22
N GLY A 27 31.13 -26.79 0.02
CA GLY A 27 30.11 -26.06 -0.73
C GLY A 27 28.89 -26.91 -1.10
N ARG A 28 29.03 -28.22 -1.33
CA ARG A 28 27.88 -29.10 -1.60
C ARG A 28 27.01 -29.26 -0.35
N ARG A 29 27.65 -29.44 0.80
CA ARG A 29 26.94 -29.45 2.09
C ARG A 29 26.23 -28.13 2.36
N GLN A 30 26.88 -26.99 2.11
CA GLN A 30 26.23 -25.67 2.23
C GLN A 30 25.00 -25.57 1.33
N LEU A 31 25.09 -26.01 0.07
CA LEU A 31 23.97 -25.98 -0.88
C LEU A 31 22.78 -26.83 -0.41
N VAL A 32 23.03 -28.06 0.05
CA VAL A 32 21.98 -28.94 0.60
C VAL A 32 21.33 -28.29 1.82
N MET A 33 22.13 -27.74 2.74
CA MET A 33 21.62 -27.06 3.92
C MET A 33 20.77 -25.82 3.58
N ALA A 34 21.17 -25.05 2.57
CA ALA A 34 20.42 -23.88 2.09
C ALA A 34 19.08 -24.27 1.45
N ARG A 35 19.08 -25.29 0.58
CA ARG A 35 17.84 -25.86 -0.01
C ARG A 35 16.85 -26.27 1.07
N ASP A 36 17.31 -27.05 2.04
CA ASP A 36 16.44 -27.55 3.11
C ASP A 36 15.95 -26.42 4.01
N ALA A 37 16.76 -25.38 4.22
CA ALA A 37 16.34 -24.18 4.95
C ALA A 37 15.22 -23.43 4.23
N VAL A 38 15.29 -23.29 2.89
CA VAL A 38 14.23 -22.67 2.09
C VAL A 38 12.93 -23.47 2.19
N PHE A 39 12.98 -24.80 2.05
CA PHE A 39 11.79 -25.65 2.21
C PHE A 39 11.19 -25.54 3.62
N ARG A 40 12.01 -25.55 4.67
CA ARG A 40 11.53 -25.32 6.04
C ARG A 40 10.91 -23.93 6.21
N SER A 41 11.44 -22.91 5.52
CA SER A 41 10.93 -21.54 5.61
C SER A 41 9.48 -21.40 5.12
N TRP A 42 9.03 -22.28 4.22
CA TRP A 42 7.63 -22.33 3.78
C TRP A 42 6.65 -22.58 4.93
N HIS A 43 7.07 -23.33 5.96
CA HIS A 43 6.24 -23.66 7.11
C HIS A 43 6.47 -22.75 8.32
N ASN A 44 7.24 -21.66 8.17
CA ASN A 44 7.43 -20.74 9.29
C ASN A 44 6.11 -20.00 9.63
N PRO A 45 5.90 -19.56 10.89
CA PRO A 45 4.64 -18.92 11.30
C PRO A 45 4.27 -17.68 10.47
N ARG A 46 5.28 -16.90 10.04
CA ARG A 46 5.09 -15.71 9.21
C ARG A 46 4.53 -16.04 7.83
N ALA A 47 5.07 -17.07 7.18
CA ALA A 47 4.66 -17.53 5.86
C ALA A 47 3.27 -18.16 5.91
N VAL A 48 2.97 -18.94 6.95
CA VAL A 48 1.62 -19.48 7.20
C VAL A 48 0.59 -18.35 7.30
N HIS A 49 0.89 -17.33 8.11
CA HIS A 49 0.00 -16.18 8.25
C HIS A 49 -0.16 -15.41 6.93
N TYR A 50 0.94 -15.14 6.22
CA TYR A 50 0.92 -14.47 4.92
C TYR A 50 0.04 -15.21 3.90
N ARG A 51 0.17 -16.54 3.83
CA ARG A 51 -0.64 -17.37 2.92
C ARG A 51 -2.13 -17.29 3.23
N ARG A 52 -2.51 -17.34 4.51
CA ARG A 52 -3.93 -17.19 4.93
C ARG A 52 -4.49 -15.82 4.57
N MET A 53 -3.68 -14.76 4.68
CA MET A 53 -4.11 -13.41 4.32
C MET A 53 -4.26 -13.20 2.80
N ASN A 54 -3.55 -13.96 1.99
CA ASN A 54 -3.52 -13.81 0.52
C ASN A 54 -4.18 -15.00 -0.19
N ASP A 55 -4.93 -15.84 0.53
CA ASP A 55 -5.61 -17.03 0.01
C ASP A 55 -4.71 -17.98 -0.80
N ILE A 56 -3.45 -18.14 -0.39
CA ILE A 56 -2.47 -19.02 -1.05
C ILE A 56 -2.55 -20.41 -0.43
N SER A 57 -2.77 -21.44 -1.27
CA SER A 57 -2.83 -22.83 -0.82
C SER A 57 -1.53 -23.26 -0.11
N GLU A 58 -1.67 -23.98 1.00
CA GLU A 58 -0.55 -24.56 1.73
C GLU A 58 0.17 -25.66 0.93
N THR A 59 -0.54 -26.30 -0.01
CA THR A 59 -0.04 -27.44 -0.80
C THR A 59 0.89 -27.06 -1.97
N LEU A 60 1.02 -25.77 -2.28
CA LEU A 60 1.85 -25.30 -3.40
C LEU A 60 3.36 -25.53 -3.17
N GLY A 61 3.83 -25.31 -1.93
CA GLY A 61 5.25 -25.31 -1.61
C GLY A 61 6.01 -24.08 -2.15
N THR A 62 7.34 -24.11 -2.02
CA THR A 62 8.26 -23.10 -2.59
C THR A 62 9.35 -23.78 -3.40
N ALA A 63 9.74 -23.16 -4.51
CA ALA A 63 10.90 -23.59 -5.29
C ALA A 63 12.21 -23.10 -4.67
N VAL A 64 13.33 -23.66 -5.13
CA VAL A 64 14.70 -23.23 -4.80
C VAL A 64 15.42 -22.94 -6.11
N ASN A 65 15.83 -21.69 -6.30
CA ASN A 65 16.60 -21.27 -7.47
C ASN A 65 18.10 -21.30 -7.11
N VAL A 66 18.88 -22.08 -7.86
CA VAL A 66 20.34 -22.12 -7.73
C VAL A 66 20.92 -21.49 -8.98
N GLN A 67 21.64 -20.37 -8.81
CA GLN A 67 22.11 -19.53 -9.90
C GLN A 67 23.62 -19.32 -9.77
N THR A 68 24.31 -19.23 -10.91
CA THR A 68 25.71 -18.80 -10.96
C THR A 68 25.83 -17.36 -10.47
N MET A 69 26.78 -17.11 -9.57
CA MET A 69 26.99 -15.78 -9.00
C MET A 69 27.59 -14.81 -10.02
N VAL A 70 27.13 -13.57 -9.94
CA VAL A 70 27.75 -12.38 -10.54
C VAL A 70 27.90 -11.31 -9.46
N PHE A 71 28.92 -10.46 -9.58
CA PHE A 71 29.38 -9.60 -8.51
C PHE A 71 29.31 -8.12 -8.92
N GLY A 72 28.43 -7.36 -8.25
CA GLY A 72 28.33 -5.91 -8.41
C GLY A 72 29.37 -5.10 -7.61
N ASN A 73 30.22 -5.78 -6.85
CA ASN A 73 31.14 -5.20 -5.86
C ASN A 73 32.63 -5.49 -6.16
N LEU A 74 32.99 -5.67 -7.43
CA LEU A 74 34.38 -5.88 -7.86
C LEU A 74 35.15 -4.57 -8.13
N GLY A 75 34.53 -3.41 -7.88
CA GLY A 75 35.13 -2.10 -8.13
C GLY A 75 34.17 -1.13 -8.83
N GLU A 76 34.72 -0.03 -9.32
CA GLU A 76 33.97 1.12 -9.82
C GLU A 76 33.23 0.88 -11.16
N THR A 77 33.55 -0.21 -11.87
CA THR A 77 32.86 -0.62 -13.11
C THR A 77 31.80 -1.70 -12.87
N SER A 78 31.54 -2.03 -11.59
CA SER A 78 30.54 -3.01 -11.18
C SER A 78 29.46 -2.33 -10.35
N GLY A 79 28.25 -2.87 -10.37
CA GLY A 79 27.13 -2.33 -9.61
C GLY A 79 25.92 -3.25 -9.63
N THR A 80 24.87 -2.86 -8.93
CA THR A 80 23.62 -3.63 -8.84
C THR A 80 22.46 -2.69 -8.65
N GLY A 81 21.28 -3.09 -9.13
CA GLY A 81 20.11 -2.24 -9.04
C GLY A 81 18.80 -2.98 -9.27
N VAL A 82 17.73 -2.27 -8.97
CA VAL A 82 16.35 -2.71 -9.11
C VAL A 82 15.55 -1.63 -9.83
N GLY A 83 14.55 -2.01 -10.60
CA GLY A 83 13.76 -1.04 -11.34
C GLY A 83 12.46 -1.58 -11.88
N PHE A 84 11.67 -0.66 -12.41
CA PHE A 84 10.39 -0.89 -13.02
C PHE A 84 10.37 -0.31 -14.43
N THR A 85 9.71 -1.00 -15.37
CA THR A 85 9.59 -0.49 -16.76
C THR A 85 8.72 0.77 -16.87
N ARG A 86 7.83 0.98 -15.88
CA ARG A 86 6.98 2.17 -15.68
C ARG A 86 6.96 2.52 -14.20
N ASN A 87 6.54 3.73 -13.86
CA ASN A 87 6.43 4.16 -12.47
C ASN A 87 5.31 3.35 -11.75
N PRO A 88 5.63 2.55 -10.71
CA PRO A 88 4.64 1.70 -10.04
C PRO A 88 3.67 2.47 -9.13
N ALA A 89 3.92 3.76 -8.88
CA ALA A 89 3.09 4.61 -8.06
C ALA A 89 2.13 5.48 -8.88
N THR A 90 2.61 6.09 -9.97
CA THR A 90 1.82 6.98 -10.83
C THR A 90 1.25 6.28 -12.06
N GLY A 91 1.94 5.26 -12.57
CA GLY A 91 1.62 4.59 -13.84
C GLY A 91 2.25 5.23 -15.08
N GLU A 92 2.96 6.34 -14.92
CA GLU A 92 3.65 7.03 -16.01
C GLU A 92 4.70 6.12 -16.66
N LYS A 93 4.85 6.24 -17.98
CA LYS A 93 5.85 5.49 -18.77
C LYS A 93 7.25 6.08 -18.61
N GLU A 94 7.75 5.99 -17.38
CA GLU A 94 9.06 6.46 -16.95
C GLU A 94 9.94 5.27 -16.58
N PHE A 95 11.24 5.34 -16.91
CA PHE A 95 12.20 4.34 -16.47
C PHE A 95 12.57 4.57 -15.00
N TYR A 96 11.88 3.85 -14.12
CA TYR A 96 11.92 4.06 -12.69
C TYR A 96 12.81 3.02 -12.00
N GLY A 97 13.58 3.41 -10.99
CA GLY A 97 14.43 2.48 -10.25
C GLY A 97 15.66 3.13 -9.65
N GLU A 98 16.45 2.30 -8.97
CA GLU A 98 17.63 2.73 -8.23
C GLU A 98 18.77 1.72 -8.38
N PHE A 99 20.01 2.20 -8.23
CA PHE A 99 21.20 1.36 -8.26
C PHE A 99 22.31 1.87 -7.35
N LEU A 100 23.29 1.01 -7.11
CA LEU A 100 24.53 1.32 -6.39
C LEU A 100 25.72 0.77 -7.17
N MET A 101 26.77 1.59 -7.30
CA MET A 101 28.08 1.15 -7.80
C MET A 101 28.90 0.53 -6.67
N ASN A 102 29.71 -0.47 -7.04
CA ASN A 102 30.58 -1.21 -6.15
C ASN A 102 29.83 -1.74 -4.92
N ALA A 103 28.74 -2.49 -5.15
CA ALA A 103 27.77 -2.93 -4.15
C ALA A 103 27.13 -4.28 -4.53
N GLN A 104 26.54 -4.98 -3.56
CA GLN A 104 25.67 -6.13 -3.81
C GLN A 104 24.20 -5.80 -3.52
N GLY A 105 23.28 -6.63 -4.03
CA GLY A 105 21.84 -6.39 -3.89
C GLY A 105 21.38 -6.21 -2.44
N GLU A 106 22.08 -6.85 -1.48
CA GLU A 106 21.84 -6.63 -0.05
C GLU A 106 22.01 -5.16 0.35
N ASP A 107 23.00 -4.44 -0.19
CA ASP A 107 23.24 -3.03 0.13
C ASP A 107 22.09 -2.13 -0.35
N VAL A 108 21.46 -2.49 -1.47
CA VAL A 108 20.30 -1.78 -2.03
C VAL A 108 19.06 -2.00 -1.14
N VAL A 109 18.89 -3.21 -0.60
CA VAL A 109 17.74 -3.55 0.26
C VAL A 109 17.94 -3.09 1.71
N ALA A 110 19.16 -3.13 2.22
CA ALA A 110 19.49 -2.78 3.60
C ALA A 110 19.46 -1.26 3.86
N GLY A 111 19.55 -0.43 2.81
CA GLY A 111 19.45 1.03 2.92
C GLY A 111 20.61 1.70 3.66
N ILE A 112 21.74 0.99 3.83
CA ILE A 112 22.95 1.51 4.50
C ILE A 112 23.62 2.58 3.63
N ARG A 113 23.57 2.40 2.31
CA ARG A 113 24.03 3.36 1.31
C ARG A 113 22.81 3.93 0.60
N THR A 114 22.81 5.25 0.37
CA THR A 114 21.75 5.90 -0.39
C THR A 114 21.84 5.49 -1.87
N PRO A 115 20.84 4.77 -2.41
CA PRO A 115 20.82 4.43 -3.82
C PRO A 115 20.68 5.67 -4.69
N VAL A 116 21.16 5.58 -5.94
CA VAL A 116 21.01 6.65 -6.93
C VAL A 116 19.96 6.28 -7.98
N PRO A 117 19.19 7.24 -8.53
CA PRO A 117 18.20 6.98 -9.56
C PRO A 117 18.81 6.30 -10.80
N ILE A 118 18.15 5.27 -11.32
CA ILE A 118 18.61 4.44 -12.45
C ILE A 118 18.97 5.23 -13.71
N VAL A 119 18.35 6.40 -13.91
CA VAL A 119 18.66 7.30 -15.02
C VAL A 119 20.09 7.84 -15.00
N GLN A 120 20.72 7.94 -13.82
CA GLN A 120 22.11 8.36 -13.69
C GLN A 120 23.09 7.32 -14.24
N LEU A 121 22.67 6.05 -14.41
CA LEU A 121 23.50 5.04 -15.03
C LEU A 121 23.90 5.44 -16.46
N LYS A 122 23.07 6.24 -17.15
CA LYS A 122 23.37 6.76 -18.49
C LYS A 122 24.66 7.59 -18.54
N SER A 123 24.97 8.34 -17.49
CA SER A 123 26.21 9.13 -17.42
C SER A 123 27.42 8.33 -16.95
N ILE A 124 27.21 7.25 -16.19
CA ILE A 124 28.31 6.44 -15.61
C ILE A 124 28.73 5.32 -16.57
N LEU A 125 27.77 4.54 -17.06
CA LEU A 125 27.96 3.40 -17.96
C LEU A 125 26.90 3.45 -19.09
N PRO A 126 27.08 4.32 -20.10
CA PRO A 126 26.06 4.55 -21.14
C PRO A 126 25.69 3.30 -21.91
N ASP A 127 26.67 2.47 -22.29
CA ASP A 127 26.43 1.24 -23.06
C ASP A 127 25.56 0.24 -22.29
N VAL A 128 25.83 0.09 -20.98
CA VAL A 128 25.05 -0.77 -20.09
C VAL A 128 23.64 -0.22 -19.92
N TYR A 129 23.49 1.10 -19.75
CA TYR A 129 22.17 1.73 -19.67
C TYR A 129 21.34 1.48 -20.94
N HIS A 130 21.93 1.63 -22.13
CA HIS A 130 21.26 1.36 -23.40
C HIS A 130 20.86 -0.10 -23.53
N GLN A 131 21.74 -1.03 -23.17
CA GLN A 131 21.44 -2.47 -23.17
C GLN A 131 20.31 -2.81 -22.18
N LEU A 132 20.32 -2.22 -21.00
CA LEU A 132 19.29 -2.42 -19.98
C LEU A 132 17.93 -1.89 -20.45
N ARG A 133 17.89 -0.69 -21.05
CA ARG A 133 16.69 -0.12 -21.67
C ARG A 133 16.12 -1.02 -22.76
N GLN A 134 16.96 -1.49 -23.69
CA GLN A 134 16.51 -2.39 -24.75
C GLN A 134 15.99 -3.72 -24.19
N THR A 135 16.64 -4.25 -23.15
CA THR A 135 16.23 -5.51 -22.52
C THR A 135 14.88 -5.36 -21.80
N THR A 136 14.72 -4.31 -21.01
CA THR A 136 13.50 -4.05 -20.24
C THR A 136 12.30 -3.73 -21.14
N GLU A 137 12.49 -3.04 -22.27
CA GLU A 137 11.45 -2.86 -23.29
C GLU A 137 11.04 -4.18 -23.96
N ARG A 138 11.97 -5.11 -24.17
CA ARG A 138 11.66 -6.45 -24.66
C ARG A 138 10.86 -7.25 -23.64
N LEU A 139 11.22 -7.17 -22.36
CA LEU A 139 10.50 -7.84 -21.28
C LEU A 139 9.06 -7.31 -21.18
N GLU A 140 8.87 -5.99 -21.20
CA GLU A 140 7.53 -5.37 -21.16
C GLU A 140 6.67 -5.80 -22.35
N ARG A 141 7.23 -5.82 -23.57
CA ARG A 141 6.50 -6.31 -24.76
C ARG A 141 6.17 -7.80 -24.69
N HIS A 142 7.07 -8.61 -24.13
CA HIS A 142 6.90 -10.06 -24.06
C HIS A 142 5.84 -10.46 -23.03
N TYR A 143 5.97 -9.98 -21.79
CA TYR A 143 5.00 -10.23 -20.72
C TYR A 143 3.73 -9.40 -20.87
N LYS A 144 3.78 -8.39 -21.75
CA LYS A 144 2.75 -7.39 -22.01
C LYS A 144 2.34 -6.63 -20.76
N ASP A 145 3.17 -6.56 -19.73
CA ASP A 145 2.85 -5.95 -18.45
C ASP A 145 4.09 -5.27 -17.85
N VAL A 146 3.89 -4.33 -16.92
CA VAL A 146 5.00 -3.63 -16.26
C VAL A 146 5.88 -4.66 -15.55
N GLN A 147 7.19 -4.56 -15.76
CA GLN A 147 8.15 -5.48 -15.15
C GLN A 147 8.89 -4.80 -14.03
N ASP A 148 8.90 -5.44 -12.87
CA ASP A 148 9.85 -5.24 -11.77
C ASP A 148 11.04 -6.17 -12.03
N PHE A 149 12.22 -5.59 -12.19
CA PHE A 149 13.43 -6.29 -12.59
C PHE A 149 14.61 -5.99 -11.67
N GLU A 150 15.50 -6.97 -11.55
CA GLU A 150 16.76 -6.86 -10.82
C GLU A 150 17.93 -7.15 -11.76
N PHE A 151 18.99 -6.38 -11.64
CA PHE A 151 20.16 -6.51 -12.50
C PHE A 151 21.47 -6.29 -11.72
N THR A 152 22.54 -6.87 -12.26
CA THR A 152 23.91 -6.66 -11.80
C THR A 152 24.81 -6.36 -12.99
N ILE A 153 25.75 -5.45 -12.76
CA ILE A 153 26.82 -5.10 -13.68
C ILE A 153 28.09 -5.66 -13.04
N GLN A 154 28.78 -6.56 -13.74
CA GLN A 154 30.08 -7.04 -13.32
C GLN A 154 31.09 -6.62 -14.38
N GLU A 155 32.01 -5.74 -13.98
CA GLU A 155 33.09 -5.23 -14.84
C GLU A 155 32.58 -4.72 -16.20
N GLY A 156 31.55 -3.88 -16.18
CA GLY A 156 30.92 -3.32 -17.38
C GLY A 156 29.98 -4.26 -18.15
N LYS A 157 29.78 -5.51 -17.71
CA LYS A 157 28.86 -6.46 -18.35
C LYS A 157 27.55 -6.58 -17.58
N LEU A 158 26.43 -6.38 -18.28
CA LEU A 158 25.08 -6.50 -17.72
C LEU A 158 24.62 -7.96 -17.57
N TYR A 159 24.01 -8.25 -16.44
CA TYR A 159 23.30 -9.50 -16.15
C TYR A 159 21.92 -9.19 -15.57
N MET A 160 20.88 -9.75 -16.17
CA MET A 160 19.52 -9.72 -15.60
C MET A 160 19.37 -10.89 -14.63
N LEU A 161 18.94 -10.61 -13.41
CA LEU A 161 18.86 -11.61 -12.34
C LEU A 161 17.43 -12.08 -12.11
N GLN A 162 16.47 -11.15 -12.13
CA GLN A 162 15.07 -11.42 -11.90
C GLN A 162 14.20 -10.48 -12.75
N THR A 163 13.04 -10.98 -13.16
CA THR A 163 11.94 -10.16 -13.66
C THR A 163 10.64 -10.77 -13.19
N ARG A 164 9.65 -9.92 -12.90
CA ARG A 164 8.29 -10.32 -12.58
C ARG A 164 7.33 -9.19 -12.92
N ASN A 165 6.04 -9.49 -13.01
CA ASN A 165 5.04 -8.44 -13.09
C ASN A 165 5.12 -7.55 -11.85
N GLY A 166 5.32 -6.25 -12.06
CA GLY A 166 5.55 -5.31 -10.97
C GLY A 166 4.29 -5.11 -10.13
N LYS A 167 4.44 -5.12 -8.80
CA LYS A 167 3.37 -4.65 -7.92
C LYS A 167 3.23 -3.13 -8.09
N ARG A 168 2.01 -2.63 -8.01
CA ARG A 168 1.69 -1.23 -8.32
C ARG A 168 0.46 -0.75 -7.56
N THR A 169 0.29 0.56 -7.46
CA THR A 169 -0.91 1.18 -6.88
C THR A 169 -2.12 0.97 -7.79
N GLY A 170 -3.33 1.19 -7.27
CA GLY A 170 -4.53 1.15 -8.09
C GLY A 170 -4.56 2.24 -9.16
N LYS A 171 -4.02 3.42 -8.83
CA LYS A 171 -3.81 4.49 -9.80
C LYS A 171 -2.93 4.01 -10.95
N ALA A 172 -1.73 3.51 -10.64
CA ALA A 172 -0.79 3.03 -11.63
C ALA A 172 -1.36 1.84 -12.43
N ALA A 173 -2.13 0.94 -11.81
CA ALA A 173 -2.72 -0.19 -12.51
C ALA A 173 -3.65 0.25 -13.66
N VAL A 174 -4.54 1.21 -13.41
CA VAL A 174 -5.48 1.73 -14.40
C VAL A 174 -4.75 2.55 -15.48
N GLU A 175 -3.84 3.44 -15.09
CA GLU A 175 -3.01 4.24 -16.00
C GLU A 175 -2.20 3.37 -16.97
N ILE A 176 -1.50 2.36 -16.43
CA ILE A 176 -0.71 1.41 -17.23
C ILE A 176 -1.61 0.59 -18.15
N ALA A 177 -2.73 0.08 -17.65
CA ALA A 177 -3.66 -0.72 -18.45
C ALA A 177 -4.22 0.08 -19.63
N VAL A 178 -4.59 1.34 -19.42
CA VAL A 178 -5.09 2.22 -20.49
C VAL A 178 -3.98 2.55 -21.48
N ALA A 179 -2.81 2.96 -21.00
CA ALA A 179 -1.66 3.29 -21.86
C ALA A 179 -1.23 2.09 -22.72
N MET A 180 -1.21 0.87 -22.17
CA MET A 180 -0.86 -0.34 -22.92
C MET A 180 -1.88 -0.68 -24.02
N VAL A 181 -3.16 -0.34 -23.86
CA VAL A 181 -4.16 -0.47 -24.93
C VAL A 181 -3.92 0.57 -26.02
N GLU A 182 -3.63 1.81 -25.65
CA GLU A 182 -3.32 2.89 -26.61
C GLU A 182 -2.02 2.61 -27.39
N GLU A 183 -1.05 1.97 -26.75
CA GLU A 183 0.18 1.50 -27.37
C GLU A 183 -0.01 0.23 -28.23
N GLY A 184 -1.21 -0.36 -28.23
CA GLY A 184 -1.52 -1.58 -28.98
C GLY A 184 -0.92 -2.87 -28.40
N LEU A 185 -0.40 -2.83 -27.17
CA LEU A 185 0.13 -4.02 -26.47
C LEU A 185 -0.98 -4.92 -25.93
N LEU A 186 -2.13 -4.32 -25.59
CA LEU A 186 -3.29 -5.00 -25.02
C LEU A 186 -4.58 -4.67 -25.76
N THR A 187 -5.48 -5.64 -25.73
CA THR A 187 -6.90 -5.40 -26.00
C THR A 187 -7.56 -4.79 -24.77
N LYS A 188 -8.68 -4.05 -24.97
CA LYS A 188 -9.50 -3.54 -23.85
C LYS A 188 -9.88 -4.64 -22.85
N ARG A 189 -10.19 -5.85 -23.34
CA ARG A 189 -10.60 -6.99 -22.52
C ARG A 189 -9.47 -7.51 -21.64
N GLU A 190 -8.25 -7.62 -22.18
CA GLU A 190 -7.07 -8.00 -21.40
C GLU A 190 -6.74 -6.93 -20.34
N ALA A 191 -6.87 -5.66 -20.69
CA ALA A 191 -6.66 -4.56 -19.75
C ALA A 191 -7.61 -4.62 -18.54
N VAL A 192 -8.91 -4.84 -18.77
CA VAL A 192 -9.91 -4.97 -17.70
C VAL A 192 -9.59 -6.14 -16.76
N LEU A 193 -9.13 -7.28 -17.29
CA LEU A 193 -8.82 -8.47 -16.49
C LEU A 193 -7.53 -8.37 -15.65
N ARG A 194 -6.70 -7.35 -15.88
CA ARG A 194 -5.42 -7.19 -15.20
C ARG A 194 -5.43 -6.22 -14.04
N VAL A 195 -6.46 -5.39 -13.93
CA VAL A 195 -6.66 -4.55 -12.77
C VAL A 195 -7.49 -5.34 -11.77
N GLU A 196 -6.94 -5.59 -10.59
CA GLU A 196 -7.67 -6.31 -9.55
C GLU A 196 -8.79 -5.42 -9.00
N PRO A 197 -10.00 -5.95 -8.72
CA PRO A 197 -11.10 -5.14 -8.21
C PRO A 197 -10.75 -4.31 -6.97
N ALA A 198 -10.00 -4.89 -6.02
CA ALA A 198 -9.57 -4.20 -4.80
C ALA A 198 -8.63 -3.01 -5.06
N GLN A 199 -7.97 -2.96 -6.21
CA GLN A 199 -7.14 -1.82 -6.61
C GLN A 199 -7.99 -0.61 -7.02
N LEU A 200 -9.23 -0.82 -7.49
CA LEU A 200 -10.13 0.27 -7.88
C LEU A 200 -10.60 1.08 -6.67
N ASP A 201 -10.61 0.52 -5.46
CA ASP A 201 -11.00 1.23 -4.25
C ASP A 201 -10.18 2.52 -4.04
N GLN A 202 -8.90 2.52 -4.42
CA GLN A 202 -8.04 3.71 -4.32
C GLN A 202 -8.50 4.88 -5.22
N TRP A 203 -9.29 4.60 -6.27
CA TRP A 203 -9.90 5.62 -7.12
C TRP A 203 -11.24 6.13 -6.59
N LEU A 204 -11.81 5.49 -5.57
CA LEU A 204 -13.12 5.85 -5.02
C LEU A 204 -13.02 6.75 -3.78
N HIS A 205 -11.82 6.92 -3.23
CA HIS A 205 -11.60 7.73 -2.04
C HIS A 205 -10.73 8.96 -2.34
N PRO A 206 -10.94 10.07 -1.62
CA PRO A 206 -10.03 11.22 -1.65
C PRO A 206 -8.58 10.80 -1.41
N ILE A 207 -7.64 11.46 -2.07
CA ILE A 207 -6.20 11.30 -1.83
C ILE A 207 -5.58 12.62 -1.37
N LEU A 208 -4.45 12.55 -0.68
CA LEU A 208 -3.70 13.73 -0.27
C LEU A 208 -2.93 14.32 -1.46
N ASP A 209 -2.94 15.64 -1.60
CA ASP A 209 -2.06 16.38 -2.52
C ASP A 209 -0.66 16.50 -1.92
N GLU A 210 0.23 15.61 -2.37
CA GLU A 210 1.64 15.58 -1.97
C GLU A 210 2.57 16.27 -2.98
N SER A 211 2.06 17.23 -3.76
CA SER A 211 2.90 18.12 -4.58
C SER A 211 3.94 18.88 -3.75
N LYS A 212 3.73 18.99 -2.44
CA LYS A 212 4.68 19.54 -1.46
C LYS A 212 5.10 18.46 -0.46
N PRO A 213 6.35 18.50 0.04
CA PRO A 213 6.81 17.60 1.09
C PRO A 213 5.91 17.67 2.32
N VAL A 214 5.50 16.51 2.83
CA VAL A 214 4.65 16.39 4.01
C VAL A 214 5.44 15.83 5.20
N LYS A 215 5.10 16.27 6.41
CA LYS A 215 5.73 15.76 7.64
C LYS A 215 4.87 14.66 8.25
N VAL A 216 5.29 13.41 8.07
CA VAL A 216 4.68 12.24 8.71
C VAL A 216 5.05 12.25 10.19
N LEU A 217 4.04 12.19 11.05
CA LEU A 217 4.17 12.15 12.51
C LEU A 217 4.29 10.72 13.03
N ALA A 218 3.47 9.82 12.50
CA ALA A 218 3.42 8.43 12.92
C ALA A 218 2.84 7.55 11.81
N LYS A 219 3.01 6.23 11.97
CA LYS A 219 2.40 5.23 11.09
C LYS A 219 1.61 4.18 11.88
N GLY A 220 0.34 4.03 11.52
CA GLY A 220 -0.54 2.97 12.01
C GLY A 220 -0.88 1.95 10.92
N LEU A 221 -1.90 1.15 11.17
CA LEU A 221 -2.46 0.20 10.22
C LEU A 221 -3.44 0.91 9.27
N PRO A 222 -3.37 0.65 7.94
CA PRO A 222 -4.29 1.20 6.95
C PRO A 222 -5.66 0.53 7.06
N ALA A 223 -6.44 0.93 8.07
CA ALA A 223 -7.66 0.23 8.45
C ALA A 223 -8.80 0.43 7.45
N SER A 224 -8.98 1.65 6.95
CA SER A 224 -9.97 1.98 5.92
C SER A 224 -9.39 3.04 4.99
N PRO A 225 -9.41 2.81 3.65
CA PRO A 225 -8.73 3.65 2.67
C PRO A 225 -9.27 5.08 2.59
N GLY A 226 -8.49 5.94 1.94
CA GLY A 226 -8.83 7.34 1.68
C GLY A 226 -8.01 8.35 2.47
N ALA A 227 -8.17 9.62 2.12
CA ALA A 227 -7.54 10.75 2.78
C ALA A 227 -8.56 11.54 3.59
N ALA A 228 -8.21 11.88 4.83
CA ALA A 228 -9.02 12.73 5.68
C ALA A 228 -8.20 13.86 6.29
N VAL A 229 -8.76 15.06 6.31
CA VAL A 229 -8.08 16.26 6.78
C VAL A 229 -9.04 17.02 7.66
N GLY A 230 -8.67 17.23 8.92
CA GLY A 230 -9.57 17.79 9.90
C GLY A 230 -8.88 18.21 11.19
N GLN A 231 -9.66 18.86 12.04
CA GLN A 231 -9.24 19.22 13.39
C GLN A 231 -9.41 18.05 14.35
N ILE A 232 -8.45 17.85 15.24
CA ILE A 232 -8.51 16.79 16.25
C ILE A 232 -9.66 17.05 17.22
N VAL A 233 -10.46 16.01 17.47
CA VAL A 233 -11.41 15.90 18.58
C VAL A 233 -11.20 14.56 19.29
N PHE A 234 -11.40 14.52 20.61
CA PHE A 234 -11.07 13.34 21.44
C PHE A 234 -12.30 12.56 21.92
N THR A 235 -13.51 13.09 21.69
CA THR A 235 -14.77 12.46 22.11
C THR A 235 -15.77 12.39 20.94
N ALA A 236 -16.61 11.36 20.94
CA ALA A 236 -17.64 11.20 19.92
C ALA A 236 -18.69 12.32 19.96
N ASP A 237 -19.03 12.83 21.16
CA ASP A 237 -19.97 13.95 21.32
C ASP A 237 -19.43 15.25 20.71
N GLU A 238 -18.14 15.53 20.87
CA GLU A 238 -17.51 16.68 20.23
C GLU A 238 -17.41 16.50 18.73
N ALA A 239 -17.12 15.29 18.26
CA ALA A 239 -17.21 15.00 16.84
C ALA A 239 -18.62 15.27 16.32
N ALA A 240 -19.68 14.78 17.00
CA ALA A 240 -21.09 14.99 16.66
C ALA A 240 -21.49 16.47 16.62
N HIS A 241 -20.98 17.29 17.54
CA HIS A 241 -21.26 18.72 17.60
C HIS A 241 -20.43 19.53 16.57
N GLN A 242 -19.11 19.34 16.54
CA GLN A 242 -18.21 20.14 15.70
C GLN A 242 -18.18 19.65 14.24
N GLY A 243 -18.34 18.36 14.00
CA GLY A 243 -18.34 17.73 12.68
C GLY A 243 -19.44 18.23 11.74
N LYS A 244 -20.53 18.78 12.30
CA LYS A 244 -21.58 19.46 11.53
C LYS A 244 -21.16 20.84 11.01
N LYS A 245 -20.14 21.45 11.62
CA LYS A 245 -19.69 22.83 11.32
C LYS A 245 -18.37 22.87 10.56
N LYS A 246 -17.49 21.90 10.79
CA LYS A 246 -16.12 21.84 10.24
C LYS A 246 -15.61 20.40 10.19
N PRO A 247 -14.64 20.08 9.32
CA PRO A 247 -14.09 18.74 9.24
C PRO A 247 -13.28 18.40 10.51
N VAL A 248 -13.61 17.28 11.13
CA VAL A 248 -12.97 16.80 12.37
C VAL A 248 -12.43 15.39 12.20
N ILE A 249 -11.31 15.10 12.86
CA ILE A 249 -10.73 13.77 12.96
C ILE A 249 -10.90 13.29 14.40
N LEU A 250 -11.62 12.18 14.57
CA LEU A 250 -11.84 11.58 15.87
C LEU A 250 -10.60 10.76 16.27
N VAL A 251 -9.90 11.21 17.31
CA VAL A 251 -8.71 10.57 17.86
C VAL A 251 -9.06 9.90 19.18
N ARG A 252 -8.90 8.59 19.26
CA ARG A 252 -9.25 7.78 20.45
C ARG A 252 -8.13 6.82 20.82
N ALA A 253 -8.07 6.38 22.07
CA ALA A 253 -7.22 5.25 22.40
C ALA A 253 -7.72 3.99 21.67
N GLU A 254 -9.02 3.75 21.76
CA GLU A 254 -9.80 2.74 21.04
C GLU A 254 -11.25 3.24 20.93
N THR A 255 -12.00 2.81 19.90
CA THR A 255 -13.43 3.16 19.77
C THR A 255 -14.31 2.05 20.35
N VAL A 256 -15.46 2.43 20.89
CA VAL A 256 -16.52 1.51 21.35
C VAL A 256 -17.83 1.74 20.58
N PRO A 257 -18.83 0.84 20.66
CA PRO A 257 -20.11 1.01 19.96
C PRO A 257 -20.81 2.35 20.23
N ASP A 258 -20.66 2.91 21.44
CA ASP A 258 -21.22 4.21 21.80
C ASP A 258 -20.60 5.39 21.04
N ASP A 259 -19.47 5.20 20.34
CA ASP A 259 -18.79 6.26 19.58
C ASP A 259 -19.38 6.47 18.16
N ILE A 260 -20.35 5.65 17.73
CA ILE A 260 -20.86 5.60 16.34
C ILE A 260 -21.36 6.96 15.83
N HIS A 261 -22.09 7.73 16.63
CA HIS A 261 -22.61 9.05 16.23
C HIS A 261 -21.50 10.06 15.92
N GLY A 262 -20.38 9.98 16.64
CA GLY A 262 -19.20 10.79 16.37
C GLY A 262 -18.44 10.31 15.13
N MET A 263 -18.31 8.99 14.97
CA MET A 263 -17.66 8.37 13.80
C MET A 263 -18.41 8.70 12.49
N GLU A 264 -19.74 8.71 12.52
CA GLU A 264 -20.59 9.02 11.37
C GLU A 264 -20.43 10.45 10.86
N VAL A 265 -20.00 11.40 11.70
CA VAL A 265 -19.76 12.79 11.25
C VAL A 265 -18.29 13.15 11.07
N ALA A 266 -17.36 12.46 11.73
CA ALA A 266 -15.93 12.72 11.59
C ALA A 266 -15.42 12.39 10.17
N VAL A 267 -14.58 13.22 9.55
CA VAL A 267 -14.06 12.92 8.20
C VAL A 267 -13.04 11.78 8.18
N GLY A 268 -12.42 11.51 9.32
CA GLY A 268 -11.53 10.37 9.52
C GLY A 268 -11.38 9.98 10.98
N ILE A 269 -10.87 8.78 11.21
CA ILE A 269 -10.72 8.18 12.54
C ILE A 269 -9.27 7.74 12.73
N LEU A 270 -8.70 8.05 13.89
CA LEU A 270 -7.35 7.64 14.30
C LEU A 270 -7.43 6.96 15.66
N THR A 271 -6.92 5.74 15.77
CA THR A 271 -6.81 5.04 17.05
C THR A 271 -5.37 4.67 17.41
N ALA A 272 -5.03 4.80 18.70
CA ALA A 272 -3.71 4.36 19.21
C ALA A 272 -3.61 2.83 19.27
N ARG A 273 -4.73 2.15 19.56
CA ARG A 273 -4.83 0.70 19.66
C ARG A 273 -5.86 0.14 18.68
N GLY A 274 -5.82 -1.16 18.48
CA GLY A 274 -6.75 -1.89 17.61
C GLY A 274 -6.10 -2.34 16.29
N GLY A 275 -6.45 -3.55 15.86
CA GLY A 275 -6.00 -4.11 14.59
C GLY A 275 -6.91 -3.78 13.41
N MET A 276 -6.65 -4.41 12.26
CA MET A 276 -7.48 -4.32 11.05
C MET A 276 -8.93 -4.79 11.22
N THR A 277 -9.21 -5.57 12.27
CA THR A 277 -10.53 -6.09 12.65
C THR A 277 -11.09 -5.42 13.91
N SER A 278 -10.47 -4.33 14.38
CA SER A 278 -10.97 -3.57 15.52
C SER A 278 -12.30 -2.87 15.19
N HIS A 279 -13.04 -2.49 16.23
CA HIS A 279 -14.30 -1.76 16.09
C HIS A 279 -14.17 -0.56 15.14
N ALA A 280 -13.14 0.28 15.32
CA ALA A 280 -12.85 1.42 14.47
C ALA A 280 -12.68 1.02 13.01
N ALA A 281 -11.87 -0.02 12.74
CA ALA A 281 -11.55 -0.48 11.40
C ALA A 281 -12.78 -1.05 10.67
N VAL A 282 -13.61 -1.84 11.35
CA VAL A 282 -14.80 -2.47 10.76
C VAL A 282 -15.87 -1.42 10.46
N VAL A 283 -16.16 -0.55 11.42
CA VAL A 283 -17.21 0.48 11.29
C VAL A 283 -16.80 1.54 10.26
N ALA A 284 -15.55 2.02 10.30
CA ALA A 284 -15.08 3.01 9.33
C ALA A 284 -15.09 2.49 7.90
N ARG A 285 -14.74 1.21 7.70
CA ARG A 285 -14.82 0.56 6.38
C ARG A 285 -16.27 0.46 5.89
N GLY A 286 -17.20 0.07 6.77
CA GLY A 286 -18.63 0.03 6.46
C GLY A 286 -19.21 1.41 6.09
N MET A 287 -18.66 2.48 6.68
CA MET A 287 -19.06 3.87 6.40
C MET A 287 -18.26 4.52 5.24
N GLY A 288 -17.27 3.83 4.66
CA GLY A 288 -16.41 4.38 3.62
C GLY A 288 -15.52 5.55 4.08
N LYS A 289 -15.17 5.60 5.37
CA LYS A 289 -14.37 6.68 5.96
C LYS A 289 -12.92 6.30 6.14
N CYS A 290 -12.02 7.25 5.92
CA CYS A 290 -10.60 7.09 6.18
C CYS A 290 -10.35 6.71 7.65
N CYS A 291 -9.62 5.62 7.88
CA CYS A 291 -9.27 5.17 9.21
C CYS A 291 -7.83 4.68 9.27
N VAL A 292 -7.08 5.18 10.25
CA VAL A 292 -5.77 4.66 10.64
C VAL A 292 -5.92 4.07 12.04
N ALA A 293 -5.79 2.74 12.16
CA ALA A 293 -5.97 2.06 13.45
C ALA A 293 -4.64 1.58 14.02
N GLY A 294 -4.56 1.41 15.34
CA GLY A 294 -3.41 0.77 15.97
C GLY A 294 -2.09 1.53 15.81
N CYS A 295 -2.16 2.86 15.79
CA CYS A 295 -0.99 3.73 15.70
C CYS A 295 -0.24 3.75 17.04
N GLY A 296 0.50 2.68 17.38
CA GLY A 296 1.14 2.55 18.71
C GLY A 296 2.15 3.64 19.07
N GLU A 297 2.60 4.43 18.10
CA GLU A 297 3.50 5.57 18.26
C GLU A 297 2.82 6.80 18.86
N ILE A 298 1.48 6.90 18.83
CA ILE A 298 0.74 8.02 19.44
C ILE A 298 0.30 7.67 20.86
N GLN A 299 0.41 8.64 21.77
CA GLN A 299 -0.14 8.56 23.11
C GLN A 299 -1.34 9.50 23.22
N VAL A 300 -2.53 8.93 23.34
CA VAL A 300 -3.79 9.69 23.42
C VAL A 300 -4.21 9.82 24.88
N ASN A 301 -4.46 11.06 25.32
CA ASN A 301 -5.01 11.36 26.64
C ASN A 301 -6.30 12.16 26.48
N GLU A 302 -7.42 11.44 26.52
CA GLU A 302 -8.76 11.97 26.30
C GLU A 302 -9.19 12.96 27.40
N LYS A 303 -8.76 12.75 28.66
CA LYS A 303 -9.07 13.64 29.79
C LYS A 303 -8.44 15.02 29.64
N THR A 304 -7.19 15.05 29.16
CA THR A 304 -6.45 16.31 28.95
C THR A 304 -6.56 16.86 27.52
N ARG A 305 -7.27 16.14 26.63
CA ARG A 305 -7.49 16.48 25.22
C ARG A 305 -6.20 16.73 24.47
N ARG A 306 -5.26 15.77 24.58
CA ARG A 306 -3.92 15.84 24.00
C ARG A 306 -3.51 14.52 23.37
N MET A 307 -2.79 14.61 22.26
CA MET A 307 -2.09 13.51 21.62
C MET A 307 -0.60 13.85 21.57
N ALA A 308 0.26 12.93 22.02
CA ALA A 308 1.71 13.09 21.93
C ALA A 308 2.30 12.07 20.95
N VAL A 309 3.27 12.52 20.14
CA VAL A 309 4.00 11.70 19.16
C VAL A 309 5.40 12.27 18.98
N ASP A 310 6.43 11.46 19.19
CA ASP A 310 7.84 11.86 19.04
C ASP A 310 8.19 13.23 19.69
N GLY A 311 7.74 13.43 20.94
CA GLY A 311 7.95 14.67 21.69
C GLY A 311 7.07 15.87 21.26
N LEU A 312 6.35 15.79 20.14
CA LEU A 312 5.36 16.78 19.73
C LEU A 312 4.02 16.53 20.42
N VAL A 313 3.41 17.58 20.98
CA VAL A 313 2.09 17.53 21.60
C VAL A 313 1.09 18.29 20.76
N LEU A 314 0.07 17.59 20.26
CA LEU A 314 -1.07 18.13 19.54
C LEU A 314 -2.29 18.18 20.46
N ARG A 315 -3.07 19.24 20.33
CA ARG A 315 -4.26 19.53 21.15
C ARG A 315 -5.52 19.46 20.31
N GLU A 316 -6.65 19.46 21.00
CA GLU A 316 -7.95 19.59 20.35
C GLU A 316 -8.00 20.87 19.51
N GLY A 317 -8.52 20.75 18.29
CA GLY A 317 -8.55 21.85 17.32
C GLY A 317 -7.33 21.94 16.39
N ASP A 318 -6.21 21.28 16.73
CA ASP A 318 -5.05 21.23 15.83
C ASP A 318 -5.37 20.41 14.58
N TRP A 319 -4.79 20.80 13.45
CA TRP A 319 -4.99 20.14 12.17
C TRP A 319 -4.06 18.95 12.00
N ILE A 320 -4.64 17.83 11.57
CA ILE A 320 -3.89 16.67 11.08
C ILE A 320 -4.51 16.17 9.78
N SER A 321 -3.71 15.43 9.03
CA SER A 321 -4.13 14.72 7.83
C SER A 321 -3.86 13.23 8.01
N LEU A 322 -4.78 12.39 7.57
CA LEU A 322 -4.68 10.94 7.60
C LEU A 322 -4.67 10.41 6.18
N ASP A 323 -3.83 9.40 5.95
CA ASP A 323 -3.87 8.54 4.78
C ASP A 323 -4.20 7.12 5.26
N GLY A 324 -5.48 6.76 5.17
CA GLY A 324 -6.01 5.46 5.53
C GLY A 324 -5.61 4.33 4.57
N SER A 325 -5.05 4.65 3.40
CA SER A 325 -4.54 3.67 2.43
C SER A 325 -3.14 3.20 2.79
N THR A 326 -2.29 4.08 3.35
CA THR A 326 -0.91 3.75 3.76
C THR A 326 -0.70 3.71 5.27
N GLY A 327 -1.68 4.16 6.05
CA GLY A 327 -1.62 4.22 7.51
C GLY A 327 -0.85 5.43 8.06
N ARG A 328 -0.56 6.46 7.24
CA ARG A 328 0.23 7.62 7.67
C ARG A 328 -0.63 8.63 8.43
N VAL A 329 -0.07 9.16 9.52
CA VAL A 329 -0.58 10.32 10.26
C VAL A 329 0.34 11.49 9.97
N ILE A 330 -0.19 12.60 9.48
CA ILE A 330 0.59 13.71 8.91
C ILE A 330 0.26 15.01 9.63
N GLN A 331 1.29 15.82 9.90
CA GLN A 331 1.15 17.09 10.59
C GLN A 331 0.47 18.13 9.70
N GLY A 332 -0.54 18.82 10.24
CA GLY A 332 -1.15 19.97 9.59
C GLY A 332 -2.19 19.61 8.53
N LYS A 333 -2.51 20.61 7.70
CA LYS A 333 -3.55 20.54 6.68
C LYS A 333 -2.92 20.30 5.31
N VAL A 334 -2.96 19.06 4.84
CA VAL A 334 -2.62 18.71 3.47
C VAL A 334 -3.89 18.76 2.64
N PRO A 335 -3.96 19.45 1.49
CA PRO A 335 -5.17 19.46 0.66
C PRO A 335 -5.56 18.04 0.21
N THR A 336 -6.86 17.76 0.11
CA THR A 336 -7.33 16.54 -0.55
C THR A 336 -7.71 16.83 -1.99
N MET A 337 -7.51 15.83 -2.85
CA MET A 337 -8.09 15.78 -4.18
C MET A 337 -9.22 14.76 -4.15
N GLU A 338 -10.45 15.23 -4.40
CA GLU A 338 -11.59 14.34 -4.60
C GLU A 338 -11.38 13.54 -5.89
N PRO A 339 -11.59 12.22 -5.88
CA PRO A 339 -11.60 11.47 -7.12
C PRO A 339 -12.78 11.94 -7.96
N ASP A 340 -12.54 12.17 -9.25
CA ASP A 340 -13.60 12.30 -10.22
C ASP A 340 -13.76 10.98 -10.97
N PRO A 341 -14.67 10.09 -10.54
CA PRO A 341 -14.89 8.81 -11.19
C PRO A 341 -15.51 8.96 -12.60
N SER A 342 -15.99 10.16 -12.94
CA SER A 342 -16.69 10.44 -14.20
C SER A 342 -15.80 11.05 -15.27
N SER A 343 -14.52 11.33 -14.96
CA SER A 343 -13.59 11.90 -15.92
C SER A 343 -12.24 11.17 -15.98
N GLY A 344 -11.46 11.52 -16.99
CA GLY A 344 -10.10 11.04 -17.17
C GLY A 344 -9.98 9.54 -17.49
N VAL A 345 -8.84 8.98 -17.10
CA VAL A 345 -8.40 7.62 -17.42
C VAL A 345 -9.28 6.57 -16.75
N PHE A 346 -9.74 6.84 -15.53
CA PHE A 346 -10.63 5.94 -14.79
C PHE A 346 -11.98 5.76 -15.49
N ALA A 347 -12.65 6.84 -15.89
CA ALA A 347 -13.92 6.76 -16.61
C ALA A 347 -13.78 5.99 -17.94
N LYS A 348 -12.67 6.20 -18.66
CA LYS A 348 -12.36 5.45 -19.89
C LYS A 348 -12.23 3.95 -19.62
N PHE A 349 -11.50 3.57 -18.56
CA PHE A 349 -11.32 2.19 -18.14
C PHE A 349 -12.65 1.55 -17.70
N MET A 350 -13.45 2.26 -16.90
CA MET A 350 -14.77 1.80 -16.46
C MET A 350 -15.75 1.64 -17.62
N GLY A 351 -15.67 2.50 -18.64
CA GLY A 351 -16.42 2.34 -19.89
C GLY A 351 -16.11 1.01 -20.59
N TRP A 352 -14.85 0.55 -20.57
CA TRP A 352 -14.50 -0.77 -21.09
C TRP A 352 -15.07 -1.90 -20.24
N ALA A 353 -15.07 -1.77 -18.92
CA ALA A 353 -15.68 -2.75 -18.03
C ALA A 353 -17.20 -2.86 -18.29
N ASP A 354 -17.87 -1.72 -18.50
CA ASP A 354 -19.28 -1.63 -18.87
C ASP A 354 -19.59 -2.28 -20.23
N GLU A 355 -18.69 -2.18 -21.22
CA GLU A 355 -18.83 -2.85 -22.53
C GLU A 355 -18.90 -4.38 -22.40
N PHE A 356 -18.16 -4.98 -21.45
CA PHE A 356 -18.02 -6.43 -21.34
C PHE A 356 -18.92 -7.08 -20.29
N ARG A 357 -19.43 -6.32 -19.31
CA ARG A 357 -20.26 -6.90 -18.25
C ARG A 357 -21.62 -7.33 -18.79
N LYS A 358 -22.14 -8.41 -18.21
CA LYS A 358 -23.51 -8.90 -18.48
C LYS A 358 -24.50 -8.51 -17.38
N LEU A 359 -24.02 -8.40 -16.15
CA LEU A 359 -24.85 -8.06 -15.00
C LEU A 359 -25.08 -6.56 -14.93
N GLY A 360 -26.31 -6.17 -14.58
CA GLY A 360 -26.63 -4.81 -14.18
C GLY A 360 -26.09 -4.52 -12.78
N VAL A 361 -25.50 -3.34 -12.58
CA VAL A 361 -25.02 -2.89 -11.27
C VAL A 361 -26.02 -1.88 -10.71
N ARG A 362 -26.68 -2.24 -9.61
CA ARG A 362 -27.59 -1.37 -8.85
C ARG A 362 -26.98 -1.10 -7.48
N ALA A 363 -27.39 -0.01 -6.85
CA ALA A 363 -26.91 0.37 -5.53
C ALA A 363 -27.90 0.04 -4.42
N ASN A 364 -27.38 -0.10 -3.21
CA ASN A 364 -28.17 -0.08 -1.99
C ASN A 364 -28.09 1.34 -1.44
N ALA A 365 -29.20 2.07 -1.45
CA ALA A 365 -29.22 3.44 -0.97
C ALA A 365 -30.60 3.76 -0.37
N ASP A 366 -30.57 4.32 0.84
CA ASP A 366 -31.77 4.50 1.66
C ASP A 366 -32.22 5.96 1.72
N ILE A 367 -31.36 6.91 1.29
CA ILE A 367 -31.67 8.34 1.28
C ILE A 367 -31.32 9.00 -0.06
N PRO A 368 -31.98 10.12 -0.43
CA PRO A 368 -31.78 10.76 -1.74
C PRO A 368 -30.32 11.13 -2.05
N ARG A 369 -29.57 11.59 -1.03
CA ARG A 369 -28.14 11.92 -1.17
C ARG A 369 -27.33 10.73 -1.67
N ASP A 370 -27.49 9.59 -1.03
CA ASP A 370 -26.69 8.39 -1.31
C ASP A 370 -27.10 7.79 -2.67
N ALA A 371 -28.39 7.87 -3.04
CA ALA A 371 -28.86 7.49 -4.37
C ALA A 371 -28.25 8.38 -5.48
N ALA A 372 -28.10 9.69 -5.23
CA ALA A 372 -27.44 10.59 -6.16
C ALA A 372 -25.95 10.28 -6.32
N VAL A 373 -25.25 9.96 -5.21
CA VAL A 373 -23.84 9.52 -5.23
C VAL A 373 -23.71 8.21 -6.02
N ALA A 374 -24.52 7.20 -5.71
CA ALA A 374 -24.50 5.92 -6.42
C ALA A 374 -24.67 6.09 -7.93
N ARG A 375 -25.58 6.96 -8.37
CA ARG A 375 -25.79 7.25 -9.79
C ARG A 375 -24.57 7.90 -10.45
N ARG A 376 -23.83 8.77 -9.75
CA ARG A 376 -22.58 9.36 -10.25
C ARG A 376 -21.48 8.32 -10.48
N TYR A 377 -21.45 7.27 -9.66
CA TYR A 377 -20.54 6.13 -9.82
C TYR A 377 -21.03 5.07 -10.82
N GLY A 378 -22.09 5.35 -11.59
CA GLY A 378 -22.56 4.46 -12.66
C GLY A 378 -23.65 3.45 -12.25
N ALA A 379 -24.21 3.54 -11.04
CA ALA A 379 -25.31 2.66 -10.66
C ALA A 379 -26.54 2.86 -11.57
N GLN A 380 -27.08 1.75 -12.07
CA GLN A 380 -28.20 1.71 -13.03
C GLN A 380 -29.57 1.71 -12.34
N GLY A 381 -29.62 2.00 -11.04
CA GLY A 381 -30.82 2.05 -10.22
C GLY A 381 -30.56 1.65 -8.77
N ILE A 382 -31.59 1.69 -7.94
CA ILE A 382 -31.53 1.24 -6.54
C ILE A 382 -32.09 -0.18 -6.46
N GLY A 383 -31.26 -1.15 -6.08
CA GLY A 383 -31.63 -2.56 -5.95
C GLY A 383 -32.26 -2.88 -4.60
N LEU A 384 -31.86 -2.13 -3.56
CA LEU A 384 -32.37 -2.25 -2.21
C LEU A 384 -32.44 -0.86 -1.57
N CYS A 385 -33.59 -0.52 -1.01
CA CYS A 385 -33.80 0.65 -0.16
C CYS A 385 -34.38 0.13 1.16
N ARG A 386 -33.60 0.18 2.23
CA ARG A 386 -33.99 -0.31 3.57
C ARG A 386 -34.81 0.76 4.26
N THR A 387 -36.12 0.52 4.36
CA THR A 387 -37.03 1.49 4.99
C THR A 387 -36.77 1.65 6.48
N GLU A 388 -36.21 0.65 7.15
CA GLU A 388 -35.89 0.68 8.57
C GLU A 388 -34.91 1.83 8.90
N HIS A 389 -33.93 2.05 8.03
CA HIS A 389 -32.94 3.13 8.18
C HIS A 389 -33.57 4.52 8.09
N MET A 390 -34.73 4.64 7.43
CA MET A 390 -35.46 5.90 7.34
C MET A 390 -36.10 6.32 8.67
N PHE A 391 -36.19 5.43 9.66
CA PHE A 391 -36.80 5.71 10.97
C PHE A 391 -35.77 5.97 12.08
N PHE A 392 -34.46 5.85 11.80
CA PHE A 392 -33.40 6.14 12.76
C PHE A 392 -33.07 7.62 12.93
N ALA A 393 -33.69 8.51 12.14
CA ALA A 393 -33.51 9.94 12.32
C ALA A 393 -34.08 10.41 13.69
N PRO A 394 -33.44 11.37 14.38
CA PRO A 394 -33.83 11.79 15.73
C PRO A 394 -35.29 12.22 15.88
N ASP A 395 -35.86 12.79 14.82
CA ASP A 395 -37.26 13.22 14.72
C ASP A 395 -38.25 12.06 14.52
N ARG A 396 -37.78 10.89 14.09
CA ARG A 396 -38.62 9.73 13.71
C ARG A 396 -38.60 8.60 14.73
N ILE A 397 -37.54 8.49 15.53
CA ILE A 397 -37.44 7.51 16.61
C ILE A 397 -38.63 7.57 17.58
N PRO A 398 -39.08 8.75 18.07
CA PRO A 398 -40.21 8.81 19.00
C PRO A 398 -41.51 8.27 18.41
N HIS A 399 -41.73 8.44 17.11
CA HIS A 399 -42.91 7.88 16.42
C HIS A 399 -42.87 6.36 16.38
N MET A 400 -41.69 5.76 16.16
CA MET A 400 -41.55 4.31 16.20
C MET A 400 -41.70 3.74 17.61
N GLN A 401 -41.13 4.41 18.61
CA GLN A 401 -41.30 4.01 20.02
C GLN A 401 -42.78 4.06 20.43
N ALA A 402 -43.50 5.11 20.03
CA ALA A 402 -44.93 5.23 20.29
C ALA A 402 -45.74 4.09 19.64
N MET A 403 -45.41 3.70 18.40
CA MET A 403 -46.05 2.57 17.72
C MET A 403 -45.78 1.23 18.42
N ILE A 404 -44.57 1.00 18.93
CA ILE A 404 -44.19 -0.26 19.61
C ILE A 404 -44.82 -0.37 21.00
N LEU A 405 -45.02 0.77 21.68
CA LEU A 405 -45.60 0.85 23.03
C LEU A 405 -47.13 0.93 23.05
N ALA A 406 -47.77 1.07 21.88
CA ALA A 406 -49.21 1.03 21.69
C ALA A 406 -49.71 -0.41 21.57
#